data_AF-R7UL79-F1
#
_entry.id   AF-R7UL79-F1
#
_cell.length_a   1.000
_cell.length_b   1.000
_cell.length_c   1.000
_cell.angle_alpha   90.00
_cell.angle_beta   90.00
_cell.angle_gamma   90.00
#
_symmetry.space_group_name_H-M   'P 1'
#
loop_
_entity.id
_entity.type
_entity.pdbx_description
1 polymer ?
#
loop_
_entity_poly.entity_id
_entity_poly.type
_entity_poly.pdbx_seq_one_letter_code
_entity_poly.pdbx_strand_id
1 'polypeptide(L)'
;DCGVENGGCQHRCTEDKKDKWCSCDEGFEFPPTIRENASVCEDYDEDCHTCVNTIGSYTCECDDGYELDSATNQTCVGELGSLNFRLF
;
A
#
# COMPACT_ATOMS: atom_id res chain seq x y z
N ASP A 1 -12.08 -21.39 2.68
CA ASP A 1 -13.35 -21.04 2.09
C ASP A 1 -13.41 -19.54 1.88
N CYS A 2 -13.22 -19.11 0.64
CA CYS A 2 -13.40 -17.73 0.20
C CYS A 2 -14.88 -17.39 -0.02
N GLY A 3 -15.75 -18.39 -0.16
CA GLY A 3 -17.21 -18.22 -0.28
C GLY A 3 -17.90 -17.77 1.01
N VAL A 4 -17.19 -17.80 2.14
CA VAL A 4 -17.68 -17.35 3.44
C VAL A 4 -16.82 -16.18 3.90
N GLU A 5 -17.44 -15.00 4.06
CA GLU A 5 -16.79 -13.77 4.56
C GLU A 5 -15.46 -13.44 3.87
N ASN A 6 -15.36 -13.66 2.55
CA ASN A 6 -14.13 -13.48 1.77
C ASN A 6 -12.92 -14.24 2.38
N GLY A 7 -13.17 -15.37 3.04
CA GLY A 7 -12.15 -16.13 3.75
C GLY A 7 -11.43 -15.34 4.84
N GLY A 8 -12.00 -14.24 5.34
CA GLY A 8 -11.36 -13.34 6.30
C GLY A 8 -10.34 -12.39 5.68
N CYS A 9 -10.29 -12.23 4.36
CA CYS A 9 -9.40 -11.28 3.68
C CYS A 9 -10.07 -9.90 3.54
N GLN A 10 -9.30 -8.82 3.69
CA GLN A 10 -9.80 -7.46 3.43
C GLN A 10 -10.00 -7.19 1.94
N HIS A 11 -9.01 -7.54 1.11
CA HIS A 11 -9.09 -7.33 -0.35
C HIS A 11 -9.47 -8.62 -1.06
N ARG A 12 -8.49 -9.43 -1.48
CA ARG A 12 -8.76 -10.59 -2.33
C ARG A 12 -8.44 -11.89 -1.61
N CYS A 13 -9.40 -12.81 -1.62
CA CYS A 13 -9.22 -14.18 -1.19
C CYS A 13 -9.04 -15.10 -2.40
N THR A 14 -8.00 -15.91 -2.37
CA THR A 14 -7.80 -16.99 -3.34
C THR A 14 -7.67 -18.30 -2.57
N GLU A 15 -8.36 -19.34 -3.03
CA GLU A 15 -8.23 -20.67 -2.46
C GLU A 15 -8.07 -21.72 -3.56
N ASP A 16 -7.23 -22.70 -3.29
CA ASP A 16 -7.11 -23.91 -4.08
C ASP A 16 -7.55 -25.13 -3.26
N LYS A 17 -7.30 -26.35 -3.77
CA LYS A 17 -7.71 -27.59 -3.09
C LYS A 17 -6.97 -27.85 -1.77
N LYS A 18 -5.87 -27.14 -1.51
CA LYS A 18 -4.93 -27.40 -0.42
C LYS A 18 -4.89 -26.25 0.58
N ASP A 19 -5.00 -25.00 0.11
CA ASP A 19 -4.83 -23.83 0.96
C ASP A 19 -5.64 -22.61 0.51
N LYS A 20 -5.73 -21.62 1.39
CA LYS A 20 -6.41 -20.34 1.19
C LYS A 20 -5.47 -19.21 1.59
N TRP A 21 -5.30 -18.21 0.73
CA TRP A 21 -4.47 -17.05 1.00
C TRP A 21 -5.16 -15.75 0.62
N CYS A 22 -4.79 -14.69 1.32
CA CYS A 22 -5.19 -13.33 1.00
C CYS A 22 -4.13 -12.68 0.10
N SER A 23 -4.55 -11.72 -0.72
CA SER A 23 -3.68 -10.83 -1.47
C SER A 23 -4.25 -9.42 -1.46
N CYS A 24 -3.36 -8.42 -1.49
CA CYS A 24 -3.73 -7.02 -1.57
C CYS A 24 -3.94 -6.59 -3.02
N ASP A 25 -4.83 -5.61 -3.23
CA ASP A 25 -4.98 -4.93 -4.51
C ASP A 25 -3.79 -3.99 -4.75
N GLU A 26 -3.66 -3.46 -5.97
CA GLU A 26 -2.57 -2.56 -6.36
C GLU A 26 -2.50 -1.33 -5.43
N GLY A 27 -1.29 -1.00 -4.97
CA GLY A 27 -1.01 0.06 -4.00
C GLY A 27 -1.13 -0.31 -2.53
N PHE A 28 -1.50 -1.56 -2.23
CA PHE A 28 -1.59 -2.04 -0.87
C PHE A 28 -0.63 -3.19 -0.61
N GLU A 29 -0.02 -3.19 0.58
CA GLU A 29 0.90 -4.25 1.00
C GLU A 29 0.56 -4.78 2.40
N PHE A 30 1.08 -5.97 2.72
CA PHE A 30 0.95 -6.53 4.05
C PHE A 30 1.87 -5.79 5.04
N PRO A 31 1.40 -5.50 6.26
CA PRO A 31 2.26 -4.93 7.29
C PRO A 31 3.47 -5.84 7.56
N PRO A 32 4.69 -5.28 7.71
CA PRO A 32 5.92 -6.06 7.93
C PRO A 32 5.88 -6.88 9.23
N THR A 33 4.96 -6.55 10.13
CA THR A 33 4.76 -7.17 11.44
C THR A 33 3.86 -8.41 11.41
N ILE A 34 3.11 -8.65 10.33
CA ILE A 34 2.17 -9.78 10.24
C ILE A 34 2.67 -10.78 9.19
N ARG A 35 3.11 -11.96 9.65
CA ARG A 35 3.75 -12.98 8.79
C ARG A 35 2.86 -14.17 8.44
N GLU A 36 1.65 -14.28 8.99
CA GLU A 36 0.82 -15.47 8.81
C GLU A 36 -0.64 -15.09 8.52
N ASN A 37 -1.09 -15.32 7.28
CA ASN A 37 -2.46 -15.08 6.81
C ASN A 37 -2.95 -13.63 7.01
N ALA A 38 -2.12 -12.66 6.66
CA ALA A 38 -2.46 -11.26 6.80
C ALA A 38 -3.78 -10.96 6.07
N SER A 39 -4.80 -10.67 6.87
CA SER A 39 -6.13 -10.25 6.45
C SER A 39 -6.20 -8.75 6.18
N VAL A 40 -5.15 -8.02 6.56
CA VAL A 40 -5.07 -6.56 6.51
C VAL A 40 -4.02 -6.16 5.48
N CYS A 41 -4.43 -5.28 4.59
CA CYS A 41 -3.71 -4.61 3.54
C CYS A 41 -3.69 -3.13 3.93
N GLU A 42 -2.49 -2.60 4.18
CA GLU A 42 -2.32 -1.17 4.41
C GLU A 42 -1.98 -0.50 3.09
N ASP A 43 -2.51 0.71 2.92
CA ASP A 43 -2.18 1.54 1.78
C ASP A 43 -0.75 2.04 1.97
N TYR A 44 0.15 1.63 1.07
CA TYR A 44 1.51 2.19 1.00
C TYR A 44 1.65 3.11 -0.23
N ASP A 45 0.64 3.18 -1.10
CA ASP A 45 0.52 4.09 -2.25
C ASP A 45 -0.26 5.37 -1.91
N GLU A 46 -0.67 5.57 -0.65
CA GLU A 46 -1.34 6.79 -0.17
C GLU A 46 -0.51 8.06 -0.48
N ASP A 47 0.80 7.88 -0.65
CA ASP A 47 1.75 8.92 -0.99
C ASP A 47 1.93 9.13 -2.51
N CYS A 48 1.40 8.31 -3.43
CA CYS A 48 1.49 8.57 -4.88
C CYS A 48 0.24 9.29 -5.41
N HIS A 49 0.23 10.62 -5.37
CA HIS A 49 -0.94 11.41 -5.80
C HIS A 49 -1.35 11.19 -7.26
N THR A 50 -0.40 11.34 -8.20
CA THR A 50 -0.65 11.15 -9.63
C THR A 50 0.40 10.23 -10.24
N CYS A 51 0.01 9.02 -10.64
CA CYS A 51 0.92 8.07 -11.29
C CYS A 51 1.20 8.45 -12.76
N VAL A 52 2.48 8.53 -13.11
CA VAL A 52 3.00 8.82 -14.45
C VAL A 52 3.82 7.64 -14.96
N ASN A 53 3.35 7.01 -16.02
CA ASN A 53 4.05 5.89 -16.64
C ASN A 53 5.35 6.33 -17.32
N THR A 54 6.42 5.55 -17.16
CA THR A 54 7.72 5.73 -17.83
C THR A 54 8.10 4.47 -18.61
N ILE A 55 9.15 4.53 -19.44
CA ILE A 55 9.59 3.35 -20.19
C ILE A 55 10.21 2.34 -19.20
N GLY A 56 9.46 1.28 -18.90
CA GLY A 56 9.91 0.19 -18.03
C GLY A 56 9.71 0.42 -16.54
N SER A 57 9.00 1.49 -16.14
CA SER A 57 8.65 1.80 -14.75
C SER A 57 7.47 2.79 -14.69
N TYR A 58 7.19 3.34 -13.52
CA TYR A 58 6.33 4.50 -13.30
C TYR A 58 6.99 5.43 -12.27
N THR A 59 6.50 6.65 -12.21
CA THR A 59 6.87 7.65 -11.20
C THR A 59 5.61 8.40 -10.74
N CYS A 60 5.72 9.23 -9.71
CA CYS A 60 4.59 9.97 -9.16
C CYS A 60 4.79 11.48 -9.32
N GLU A 61 3.72 12.17 -9.71
CA GLU A 61 3.57 13.61 -9.57
C GLU A 61 2.90 13.90 -8.23
N CYS A 62 3.46 14.84 -7.49
CA CYS A 62 3.07 15.14 -6.11
C CYS A 62 2.28 16.45 -6.05
N ASP A 63 1.19 16.45 -5.28
CA ASP A 63 0.39 17.64 -4.99
C ASP A 63 1.18 18.68 -4.19
N ASP A 64 0.72 19.94 -4.24
CA ASP A 64 1.36 21.05 -3.53
C ASP A 64 1.54 20.75 -2.03
N GLY A 65 2.78 20.85 -1.54
CA GLY A 65 3.14 20.54 -0.15
C GLY A 65 3.78 19.16 0.05
N TYR A 66 3.90 18.38 -1.02
CA TYR A 66 4.56 17.08 -1.04
C TYR A 66 5.67 17.05 -2.12
N GLU A 67 6.72 16.28 -1.88
CA GLU A 67 7.87 16.13 -2.76
C GLU A 67 8.08 14.66 -3.11
N LEU A 68 8.52 14.36 -4.33
CA LEU A 68 8.81 12.98 -4.72
C LEU A 68 10.00 12.44 -3.91
N ASP A 69 9.81 11.31 -3.24
CA ASP A 69 10.87 10.58 -2.56
C ASP A 69 11.91 10.15 -3.59
N SER A 70 13.09 10.76 -3.49
CA SER A 70 14.18 10.51 -4.41
C SER A 70 14.78 9.10 -4.26
N ALA A 71 14.50 8.39 -3.17
CA ALA A 71 14.95 7.02 -2.96
C ALA A 71 14.16 6.01 -3.80
N THR A 72 12.84 6.19 -3.91
CA THR A 72 11.92 5.28 -4.62
C THR A 72 11.52 5.82 -5.99
N ASN A 73 11.41 7.15 -6.14
CA ASN A 73 10.75 7.85 -7.23
C ASN A 73 9.28 7.46 -7.44
N GLN A 74 8.65 6.88 -6.41
CA GLN A 74 7.32 6.28 -6.48
C GLN A 74 6.40 6.67 -5.31
N THR A 75 6.89 7.51 -4.40
CA THR A 75 6.12 7.97 -3.24
C THR A 75 6.32 9.48 -3.08
N CYS A 76 5.26 10.24 -2.78
CA CYS A 76 5.34 11.66 -2.46
C CYS A 76 5.37 11.86 -0.96
N VAL A 77 6.47 12.43 -0.46
CA VAL A 77 6.70 12.74 0.94
C VAL A 77 6.45 14.22 1.20
N GLY A 78 5.52 14.55 2.10
CA GLY A 78 5.19 15.93 2.47
C GLY A 78 4.87 16.06 3.95
N GLU A 79 5.20 17.21 4.56
CA GLU A 79 4.88 17.49 5.96
C GLU A 79 3.45 18.02 6.12
N LEU A 80 2.46 17.13 6.19
CA LEU A 80 1.25 17.30 7.01
C LEU A 80 0.66 15.94 7.45
N GLY A 81 1.51 14.97 7.82
CA GLY A 81 1.05 13.64 8.27
C GLY A 81 1.91 12.94 9.33
N SER A 82 3.18 13.30 9.50
CA SER A 82 3.95 12.88 10.67
C SER A 82 3.71 13.87 11.81
N LEU A 83 2.93 13.47 12.82
CA LEU A 83 2.93 14.14 14.13
C LEU A 83 4.35 14.12 14.72
N ASN A 84 5.15 15.12 14.38
CA ASN A 84 6.23 15.63 15.21
C ASN A 84 6.02 17.13 15.38
N PHE A 85 5.00 17.49 16.18
CA PHE A 85 5.03 18.74 16.92
C PHE A 85 6.28 18.69 17.84
N ARG A 86 7.41 19.19 17.35
CA ARG A 86 8.33 19.85 18.27
C ARG A 86 7.68 21.18 18.63
N LEU A 87 6.92 21.20 19.72
CA LEU A 87 6.65 22.43 20.43
C LEU A 87 7.22 22.38 21.85
N PHE A 88 8.17 23.31 22.03
CA PHE A 88 9.02 23.70 23.18
C PHE A 88 10.27 22.87 23.43
#